data_AF-A0A967SWZ8-F1
#
_entry.id   AF-A0A967SWZ8-F1
#
_cell.length_a   1.000
_cell.length_b   1.000
_cell.length_c   1.000
_cell.angle_alpha   90.00
_cell.angle_beta   90.00
_cell.angle_gamma   90.00
#
_symmetry.space_group_name_H-M   'P 1'
#
loop_
_entity.id
_entity.type
_entity.pdbx_description
1 polymer ?
#
loop_
_entity_poly.entity_id
_entity_poly.type
_entity_poly.pdbx_seq_one_letter_code
_entity_poly.pdbx_strand_id
1 'polypeptide(L)'
;MPAISTPKLAVDWLICHLRWPWLAIAILITYFTVPPDQGDRLTLVYSLIGVGALYNAMILALLFIGWYPSWMSTTAAISDTFLAVVLISLTGGFASSQMPVLLFVVITVSLRINSEAGLLSATPMVLAFAVSLILSNTAGPNDLITTSIKSMTLFVAAGIAGYVGQKQLQSTSVENQAEIKRLRIANERAKAIYEMANTLSSTLNYRKVLRAMVDLAYMALSEVDKRQNGTGVRFDRGAVGMVLLFEGKGRTDKLKMVAGRNVPRIDEGTTVPVEQGVLAQAIYKAEAIISNDPQNDPSLKQFASLQQTRSLVCAPLRAGFDTYGL
;
A
#
# COMPACT_ATOMS: atom_id res chain seq x y z
N MET A 1 1.88 10.95 4.00
CA MET A 1 1.38 9.60 3.69
C MET A 1 -0.07 9.74 3.26
N PRO A 2 -0.47 9.38 2.03
CA PRO A 2 -1.87 9.45 1.66
C PRO A 2 -2.60 8.31 2.39
N ALA A 3 -3.53 8.68 3.25
CA ALA A 3 -4.38 7.73 3.95
C ALA A 3 -5.18 6.93 2.91
N ILE A 4 -5.11 5.61 2.98
CA ILE A 4 -5.94 4.71 2.19
C ILE A 4 -7.39 5.00 2.59
N SER A 5 -8.09 5.79 1.77
CA SER A 5 -9.49 6.14 2.00
C SER A 5 -10.32 4.88 1.87
N THR A 6 -10.73 4.32 3.01
CA THR A 6 -11.74 3.25 2.99
C THR A 6 -13.02 3.81 2.36
N PRO A 7 -13.78 3.03 1.57
CA PRO A 7 -14.95 3.53 0.84
C PRO A 7 -16.00 4.20 1.76
N LYS A 8 -16.06 3.80 3.04
CA LYS A 8 -16.90 4.44 4.06
C LYS A 8 -16.49 5.89 4.34
N LEU A 9 -15.19 6.15 4.46
CA LEU A 9 -14.65 7.50 4.71
C LEU A 9 -14.98 8.47 3.57
N ALA A 10 -14.92 8.01 2.32
CA ALA A 10 -15.26 8.82 1.15
C ALA A 10 -16.74 9.22 1.12
N VAL A 11 -17.63 8.28 1.48
CA VAL A 11 -19.07 8.54 1.60
C VAL A 11 -19.37 9.53 2.72
N ASP A 12 -18.72 9.39 3.87
CA ASP A 12 -18.89 10.30 5.00
C ASP A 12 -18.41 11.74 4.68
N TRP A 13 -17.31 11.86 3.93
CA TRP A 13 -16.81 13.13 3.42
C TRP A 13 -17.82 13.80 2.47
N LEU A 14 -18.36 13.03 1.52
CA LEU A 14 -19.37 13.52 0.58
C LEU A 14 -20.63 14.00 1.30
N ILE A 15 -21.13 13.23 2.28
CA ILE A 15 -22.33 13.59 3.06
C ILE A 15 -22.11 14.87 3.85
N CYS A 16 -20.93 15.04 4.48
CA CYS A 16 -20.62 16.26 5.24
C CYS A 16 -20.62 17.51 4.34
N HIS A 17 -20.13 17.39 3.10
CA HIS A 17 -20.19 18.47 2.13
C HIS A 17 -21.60 18.73 1.60
N LEU A 18 -22.38 17.67 1.35
CA LEU A 18 -23.77 17.80 0.87
C LEU A 18 -24.70 18.43 1.92
N ARG A 19 -24.38 18.36 3.21
CA ARG A 19 -25.19 18.95 4.28
C ARG A 19 -25.25 20.46 4.26
N TRP A 20 -24.17 21.15 3.86
CA TRP A 20 -24.14 22.62 3.79
C TRP A 20 -25.18 23.23 2.84
N PRO A 21 -25.26 22.83 1.56
CA PRO A 21 -26.30 23.34 0.67
C PRO A 21 -27.69 22.93 1.15
N TRP A 22 -27.81 21.79 1.84
CA TRP A 22 -29.11 21.34 2.35
C TRP A 22 -29.63 22.16 3.52
N LEU A 23 -28.75 22.53 4.46
CA LEU A 23 -29.08 23.47 5.54
C LEU A 23 -29.42 24.84 4.97
N ALA A 24 -28.73 25.29 3.92
CA ALA A 24 -29.07 26.53 3.22
C ALA A 24 -30.47 26.49 2.60
N ILE A 25 -30.86 25.36 1.97
CA ILE A 25 -32.21 25.15 1.45
C ILE A 25 -33.25 25.16 2.57
N ALA A 26 -32.97 24.54 3.73
CA ALA A 26 -33.86 24.56 4.89
C ALA A 26 -34.13 26.00 5.40
N ILE A 27 -33.09 26.84 5.41
CA ILE A 27 -33.18 28.27 5.76
C ILE A 27 -34.05 29.01 4.74
N LEU A 28 -33.81 28.80 3.45
CA LEU A 28 -34.58 29.44 2.38
C LEU A 28 -36.05 29.06 2.43
N ILE A 29 -36.37 27.76 2.57
CA ILE A 29 -37.77 27.31 2.68
C ILE A 29 -38.43 27.97 3.90
N THR A 30 -37.76 27.95 5.06
CA THR A 30 -38.29 28.59 6.28
C THR A 30 -38.58 30.07 6.06
N TYR A 31 -37.66 30.79 5.41
CA TYR A 31 -37.79 32.21 5.12
C TYR A 31 -39.00 32.53 4.23
N PHE A 32 -39.33 31.68 3.26
CA PHE A 32 -40.45 31.90 2.35
C PHE A 32 -41.80 31.40 2.88
N THR A 33 -41.80 30.41 3.79
CA THR A 33 -43.05 29.77 4.24
C THR A 33 -43.55 30.25 5.58
N VAL A 34 -42.69 30.78 6.44
CA VAL A 34 -43.10 31.25 7.78
C VAL A 34 -43.28 32.77 7.72
N PRO A 35 -44.50 33.29 7.95
CA PRO A 35 -44.73 34.72 7.90
C PRO A 35 -43.98 35.47 9.01
N PRO A 36 -43.54 36.72 8.75
CA PRO A 36 -42.64 37.48 9.62
C PRO A 36 -43.28 37.94 10.95
N ASP A 37 -44.59 37.74 11.12
CA ASP A 37 -45.34 38.02 12.35
C ASP A 37 -45.09 36.99 13.47
N GLN A 38 -44.49 35.82 13.15
CA GLN A 38 -44.12 34.77 14.11
C GLN A 38 -42.61 34.79 14.46
N GLY A 39 -42.10 35.96 14.87
CA GLY A 39 -40.67 36.19 15.14
C GLY A 39 -40.01 35.21 16.12
N ASP A 40 -40.72 34.79 17.17
CA ASP A 40 -40.18 33.86 18.17
C ASP A 40 -39.96 32.45 17.59
N ARG A 41 -40.87 31.97 16.74
CA ARG A 41 -40.75 30.67 16.06
C ARG A 41 -39.65 30.68 15.01
N LEU A 42 -39.51 31.77 14.25
CA LEU A 42 -38.42 31.95 13.29
C LEU A 42 -37.05 31.88 13.99
N THR A 43 -36.92 32.55 15.12
CA THR A 43 -35.68 32.52 15.92
C THR A 43 -35.35 31.10 16.40
N LEU A 44 -36.35 30.36 16.87
CA LEU A 44 -36.18 28.94 17.26
C LEU A 44 -35.75 28.06 16.08
N VAL A 45 -36.38 28.18 14.92
CA VAL A 45 -36.02 27.38 13.73
C VAL A 45 -34.60 27.70 13.26
N TYR A 46 -34.21 28.98 13.19
CA TYR A 46 -32.85 29.35 12.81
C TYR A 46 -31.81 28.89 13.85
N SER A 47 -32.13 28.96 15.14
CA SER A 47 -31.25 28.45 16.19
C SER A 47 -31.04 26.94 16.05
N LEU A 48 -32.10 26.17 15.75
CA LEU A 48 -32.03 24.73 15.51
C LEU A 48 -31.17 24.39 14.30
N ILE A 49 -31.34 25.11 13.18
CA ILE A 49 -30.50 24.93 11.99
C ILE A 49 -29.04 25.29 12.31
N GLY A 50 -28.81 26.35 13.10
CA GLY A 50 -27.48 26.74 13.58
C GLY A 50 -26.81 25.65 14.41
N VAL A 51 -27.56 25.00 15.32
CA VAL A 51 -27.08 23.83 16.08
C VAL A 51 -26.71 22.68 15.13
N GLY A 52 -27.53 22.42 14.11
CA GLY A 52 -27.21 21.42 13.07
C GLY A 52 -25.94 21.75 12.28
N ALA A 53 -25.72 23.03 11.95
CA ALA A 53 -24.51 23.49 11.27
C ALA A 53 -23.26 23.34 12.16
N LEU A 54 -23.35 23.71 13.44
CA LEU A 54 -22.26 23.51 14.42
C LEU A 54 -21.93 22.04 14.60
N TYR A 55 -22.95 21.18 14.69
CA TYR A 55 -22.78 19.74 14.77
C TYR A 55 -22.07 19.18 13.52
N ASN A 56 -22.47 19.63 12.32
CA ASN A 56 -21.80 19.22 11.08
C ASN A 56 -20.34 19.70 11.00
N ALA A 57 -20.07 20.92 11.46
CA ALA A 57 -18.71 21.45 11.55
C ALA A 57 -17.83 20.65 12.53
N MET A 58 -18.41 20.20 13.66
CA MET A 58 -17.72 19.31 14.61
C MET A 58 -17.38 17.96 13.97
N ILE A 59 -18.32 17.36 13.23
CA ILE A 59 -18.06 16.11 12.48
C ILE A 59 -16.95 16.32 11.46
N LEU A 60 -16.98 17.44 10.72
CA LEU A 60 -15.96 17.76 9.72
C LEU A 60 -14.57 17.92 10.36
N ALA A 61 -14.49 18.57 11.53
CA ALA A 61 -13.25 18.70 12.29
C ALA A 61 -12.72 17.33 12.75
N LEU A 62 -13.59 16.46 13.25
CA LEU A 62 -13.23 15.08 13.63
C LEU A 62 -12.72 14.26 12.43
N LEU A 63 -13.36 14.40 11.26
CA LEU A 63 -12.92 13.78 10.01
C LEU A 63 -11.55 14.31 9.57
N PHE A 64 -11.28 15.60 9.73
CA PHE A 64 -9.99 16.21 9.40
C PHE A 64 -8.85 15.70 10.30
N ILE A 65 -9.14 15.45 11.58
CA ILE A 65 -8.20 14.89 12.56
C ILE A 65 -7.96 13.38 12.32
N GLY A 66 -8.76 12.74 11.46
CA GLY A 66 -8.66 11.30 11.16
C GLY A 66 -9.22 10.40 12.26
N TRP A 67 -9.95 10.96 13.23
CA TRP A 67 -10.58 10.18 14.29
C TRP A 67 -12.01 9.82 13.90
N TYR A 68 -12.19 8.60 13.40
CA TYR A 68 -13.48 8.13 12.90
C TYR A 68 -13.87 6.77 13.49
N PRO A 69 -14.46 6.75 14.70
CA PRO A 69 -14.87 5.51 15.31
C PRO A 69 -16.22 5.03 14.75
N SER A 70 -16.47 3.72 14.74
CA SER A 70 -17.61 3.09 14.05
C SER A 70 -19.00 3.56 14.50
N TRP A 71 -19.12 4.03 15.74
CA TRP A 71 -20.37 4.54 16.34
C TRP A 71 -20.75 5.95 15.84
N MET A 72 -19.79 6.71 15.28
CA MET A 72 -20.00 8.08 14.82
C MET A 72 -21.06 8.16 13.70
N SER A 73 -21.15 7.13 12.87
CA SER A 73 -22.14 7.04 11.80
C SER A 73 -23.56 6.95 12.35
N THR A 74 -23.77 6.06 13.33
CA THR A 74 -25.06 5.85 13.99
C THR A 74 -25.48 7.08 14.79
N THR A 75 -24.56 7.71 15.53
CA THR A 75 -24.89 8.92 16.31
C THR A 75 -25.33 10.07 15.40
N ALA A 76 -24.70 10.22 14.24
CA ALA A 76 -25.05 11.25 13.27
C ALA A 76 -26.38 10.97 12.57
N ALA A 77 -26.72 9.71 12.30
CA ALA A 77 -28.04 9.33 11.80
C ALA A 77 -29.15 9.63 12.82
N ILE A 78 -28.91 9.32 14.09
CA ILE A 78 -29.84 9.60 15.19
C ILE A 78 -30.04 11.11 15.36
N SER A 79 -28.95 11.89 15.37
CA SER A 79 -29.05 13.36 15.51
C SER A 79 -29.80 14.00 14.34
N ASP A 80 -29.57 13.54 13.11
CA ASP A 80 -30.27 14.06 11.92
C ASP A 80 -31.75 13.75 11.97
N THR A 81 -32.11 12.52 12.38
CA THR A 81 -33.51 12.10 12.54
C THR A 81 -34.19 12.92 13.64
N PHE A 82 -33.51 13.15 14.75
CA PHE A 82 -34.02 13.99 15.83
C PHE A 82 -34.23 15.44 15.38
N LEU A 83 -33.24 16.04 14.72
CA LEU A 83 -33.30 17.41 14.21
C LEU A 83 -34.44 17.56 13.19
N ALA A 84 -34.61 16.57 12.30
CA ALA A 84 -35.73 16.50 11.36
C ALA A 84 -37.10 16.48 12.05
N VAL A 85 -37.28 15.66 13.08
CA VAL A 85 -38.54 15.58 13.86
C VAL A 85 -38.84 16.92 14.53
N VAL A 86 -37.85 17.52 15.20
CA VAL A 86 -38.02 18.83 15.86
C VAL A 86 -38.34 19.92 14.83
N LEU A 87 -37.68 19.90 13.67
CA LEU A 87 -37.93 20.84 12.58
C LEU A 87 -39.37 20.75 12.06
N ILE A 88 -39.92 19.54 11.89
CA ILE A 88 -41.33 19.33 11.52
C ILE A 88 -42.24 20.01 12.53
N SER A 89 -42.04 19.74 13.83
CA SER A 89 -42.88 20.29 14.89
C SER A 89 -42.85 21.82 14.95
N LEU A 90 -41.71 22.45 14.67
CA LEU A 90 -41.58 23.91 14.69
C LEU A 90 -42.10 24.60 13.41
N THR A 91 -42.06 23.93 12.26
CA THR A 91 -42.42 24.51 10.94
C THR A 91 -43.87 24.28 10.54
N GLY A 92 -44.75 23.98 11.50
CA GLY A 92 -46.18 23.80 11.26
C GLY A 92 -46.62 22.35 11.04
N GLY A 93 -45.77 21.37 11.37
CA GLY A 93 -46.16 19.97 11.47
C GLY A 93 -46.64 19.37 10.16
N PHE A 94 -47.91 18.95 10.08
CA PHE A 94 -48.50 18.39 8.84
C PHE A 94 -48.47 19.38 7.66
N ALA A 95 -48.58 20.68 7.93
CA ALA A 95 -48.48 21.74 6.93
C ALA A 95 -47.03 22.10 6.56
N SER A 96 -46.03 21.50 7.21
CA SER A 96 -44.62 21.81 6.95
C SER A 96 -44.23 21.57 5.50
N SER A 97 -43.53 22.55 4.91
CA SER A 97 -42.98 22.51 3.55
C SER A 97 -41.55 21.92 3.51
N GLN A 98 -41.03 21.43 4.65
CA GLN A 98 -39.64 20.96 4.79
C GLN A 98 -39.41 19.53 4.24
N MET A 99 -40.27 19.05 3.33
CA MET A 99 -40.14 17.73 2.69
C MET A 99 -38.74 17.43 2.14
N PRO A 100 -38.06 18.35 1.43
CA PRO A 100 -36.71 18.10 0.94
C PRO A 100 -35.72 17.77 2.09
N VAL A 101 -35.78 18.52 3.20
CA VAL A 101 -34.91 18.30 4.36
C VAL A 101 -35.02 16.88 4.88
N LEU A 102 -36.24 16.37 4.98
CA LEU A 102 -36.55 15.03 5.47
C LEU A 102 -36.10 13.94 4.50
N LEU A 103 -36.32 14.14 3.21
CA LEU A 103 -35.88 13.20 2.18
C LEU A 103 -34.37 12.98 2.23
N PHE A 104 -33.60 14.04 2.41
CA PHE A 104 -32.15 13.91 2.53
C PHE A 104 -31.72 13.13 3.77
N VAL A 105 -32.37 13.34 4.92
CA VAL A 105 -32.05 12.55 6.12
C VAL A 105 -32.32 11.07 5.86
N VAL A 106 -33.48 10.74 5.29
CA VAL A 106 -33.83 9.35 4.97
C VAL A 106 -32.85 8.74 3.94
N ILE A 107 -32.54 9.45 2.87
CA ILE A 107 -31.62 8.99 1.82
C ILE A 107 -30.22 8.79 2.39
N THR A 108 -29.71 9.72 3.18
CA THR A 108 -28.37 9.62 3.77
C THR A 108 -28.27 8.46 4.77
N VAL A 109 -29.28 8.25 5.61
CA VAL A 109 -29.31 7.10 6.54
C VAL A 109 -29.38 5.77 5.78
N SER A 110 -30.23 5.68 4.74
CA SER A 110 -30.34 4.49 3.88
C SER A 110 -29.02 4.13 3.18
N LEU A 111 -28.32 5.14 2.64
CA LEU A 111 -27.07 4.93 1.92
C LEU A 111 -25.88 4.64 2.83
N ARG A 112 -25.90 5.17 4.06
CA ARG A 112 -24.76 5.12 4.97
C ARG A 112 -24.72 3.85 5.81
N ILE A 113 -25.89 3.37 6.26
CA ILE A 113 -25.99 2.22 7.17
C ILE A 113 -26.53 1.02 6.42
N ASN A 114 -27.85 1.00 6.18
CA ASN A 114 -28.56 -0.04 5.43
C ASN A 114 -29.98 0.45 5.10
N SER A 115 -30.68 -0.28 4.24
CA SER A 115 -32.07 -0.02 3.89
C SER A 115 -33.01 -0.01 5.11
N GLU A 116 -32.76 -0.91 6.06
CA GLU A 116 -33.57 -1.04 7.29
C GLU A 116 -33.47 0.21 8.18
N ALA A 117 -32.28 0.78 8.36
CA ALA A 117 -32.08 1.99 9.14
C ALA A 117 -32.75 3.21 8.49
N GLY A 118 -32.76 3.26 7.16
CA GLY A 118 -33.50 4.29 6.42
C GLY A 118 -35.00 4.22 6.69
N LEU A 119 -35.59 3.02 6.59
CA LEU A 119 -37.00 2.78 6.92
C LEU A 119 -37.30 3.16 8.38
N LEU A 120 -36.42 2.76 9.31
CA LEU A 120 -36.54 3.06 10.73
C LEU A 120 -36.47 4.57 11.01
N SER A 121 -35.63 5.31 10.28
CA SER A 121 -35.51 6.78 10.41
C SER A 121 -36.74 7.52 9.89
N ALA A 122 -37.44 6.96 8.89
CA ALA A 122 -38.68 7.54 8.37
C ALA A 122 -39.85 7.40 9.35
N THR A 123 -39.89 6.33 10.15
CA THR A 123 -40.96 6.07 11.14
C THR A 123 -41.22 7.24 12.11
N PRO A 124 -40.24 7.79 12.84
CA PRO A 124 -40.48 8.91 13.76
C PRO A 124 -40.92 10.19 13.03
N MET A 125 -40.49 10.40 11.78
CA MET A 125 -40.93 11.56 10.98
C MET A 125 -42.41 11.43 10.56
N VAL A 126 -42.80 10.23 10.12
CA VAL A 126 -44.19 9.90 9.77
C VAL A 126 -45.09 10.03 11.00
N LEU A 127 -44.64 9.54 12.17
CA LEU A 127 -45.35 9.72 13.43
C LEU A 127 -45.48 11.21 13.80
N ALA A 128 -44.43 12.01 13.60
CA ALA A 128 -44.49 13.45 13.85
C ALA A 128 -45.56 14.14 12.98
N PHE A 129 -45.68 13.75 11.70
CA PHE A 129 -46.77 14.23 10.85
C PHE A 129 -48.15 13.77 11.30
N ALA A 130 -48.30 12.49 11.62
CA ALA A 130 -49.58 11.92 12.06
C ALA A 130 -50.06 12.56 13.38
N VAL A 131 -49.16 12.68 14.36
CA VAL A 131 -49.45 13.34 15.65
C VAL A 131 -49.83 14.80 15.42
N SER A 132 -49.08 15.51 14.57
CA SER A 132 -49.41 16.91 14.26
C SER A 132 -50.78 17.07 13.60
N LEU A 133 -51.20 16.13 12.75
CA LEU A 133 -52.51 16.17 12.11
C LEU A 133 -53.63 15.92 13.13
N ILE A 134 -53.46 14.91 14.01
CA ILE A 134 -54.44 14.56 15.05
C ILE A 134 -54.64 15.71 16.05
N LEU A 135 -53.56 16.40 16.43
CA LEU A 135 -53.61 17.51 17.38
C LEU A 135 -54.14 18.81 16.77
N SER A 136 -54.33 18.86 15.45
CA SER A 136 -54.75 20.08 14.78
C SER A 136 -56.28 20.18 14.68
N ASN A 137 -56.84 21.22 15.30
CA ASN A 137 -58.29 21.50 15.26
C ASN A 137 -58.77 22.07 13.92
N THR A 138 -57.84 22.34 12.99
CA THR A 138 -58.10 22.99 11.69
C THR A 138 -57.87 22.06 10.51
N ALA A 139 -57.57 20.77 10.74
CA ALA A 139 -57.31 19.82 9.66
C ALA A 139 -58.57 19.52 8.85
N GLY A 140 -58.46 19.66 7.53
CA GLY A 140 -59.48 19.23 6.58
C GLY A 140 -59.21 17.84 6.01
N PRO A 141 -60.16 17.26 5.25
CA PRO A 141 -59.98 15.98 4.57
C PRO A 141 -58.78 15.93 3.60
N ASN A 142 -58.47 17.07 2.98
CA ASN A 142 -57.34 17.20 2.05
C ASN A 142 -55.99 17.06 2.78
N ASP A 143 -55.88 17.49 4.03
CA ASP A 143 -54.65 17.41 4.82
C ASP A 143 -54.27 15.98 5.16
N LEU A 144 -55.27 15.10 5.32
CA LEU A 144 -55.07 13.66 5.48
C LEU A 144 -54.43 13.05 4.23
N ILE A 145 -54.92 13.45 3.04
CA ILE A 145 -54.38 12.99 1.75
C ILE A 145 -52.94 13.50 1.58
N THR A 146 -52.69 14.80 1.81
CA THR A 146 -51.36 15.38 1.69
C THR A 146 -50.37 14.76 2.68
N THR A 147 -50.78 14.50 3.92
CA THR A 147 -49.94 13.85 4.94
C THR A 147 -49.64 12.40 4.58
N SER A 148 -50.60 11.68 4.02
CA SER A 148 -50.42 10.31 3.53
C SER A 148 -49.43 10.25 2.37
N ILE A 149 -49.53 11.20 1.42
CA ILE A 149 -48.59 11.32 0.29
C ILE A 149 -47.18 11.59 0.81
N LYS A 150 -47.00 12.59 1.70
CA LYS A 150 -45.71 12.92 2.32
C LYS A 150 -45.07 11.71 3.01
N SER A 151 -45.87 10.97 3.78
CA SER A 151 -45.44 9.76 4.49
C SER A 151 -45.02 8.65 3.52
N MET A 152 -45.83 8.42 2.48
CA MET A 152 -45.51 7.45 1.43
C MET A 152 -44.22 7.83 0.69
N THR A 153 -44.02 9.12 0.38
CA THR A 153 -42.80 9.60 -0.28
C THR A 153 -41.54 9.29 0.56
N LEU A 154 -41.58 9.47 1.88
CA LEU A 154 -40.45 9.15 2.75
C LEU A 154 -40.11 7.65 2.73
N PHE A 155 -41.11 6.77 2.82
CA PHE A 155 -40.88 5.33 2.76
C PHE A 155 -40.38 4.86 1.39
N VAL A 156 -40.94 5.39 0.31
CA VAL A 156 -40.49 5.09 -1.06
C VAL A 156 -39.05 5.57 -1.25
N ALA A 157 -38.70 6.76 -0.79
CA ALA A 157 -37.34 7.27 -0.84
C ALA A 157 -36.36 6.39 -0.03
N ALA A 158 -36.76 5.96 1.18
CA ALA A 158 -35.98 5.04 2.01
C ALA A 158 -35.68 3.73 1.27
N GLY A 159 -36.72 3.13 0.66
CA GLY A 159 -36.64 1.87 -0.07
C GLY A 159 -35.78 1.97 -1.34
N ILE A 160 -35.98 3.00 -2.16
CA ILE A 160 -35.18 3.23 -3.38
C ILE A 160 -33.72 3.47 -3.02
N ALA A 161 -33.45 4.38 -2.07
CA ALA A 161 -32.08 4.67 -1.64
C ALA A 161 -31.40 3.43 -1.04
N GLY A 162 -32.13 2.64 -0.26
CA GLY A 162 -31.64 1.38 0.32
C GLY A 162 -31.30 0.34 -0.75
N TYR A 163 -32.16 0.16 -1.75
CA TYR A 163 -31.95 -0.77 -2.87
C TYR A 163 -30.73 -0.37 -3.72
N VAL A 164 -30.61 0.92 -4.05
CA VAL A 164 -29.47 1.46 -4.80
C VAL A 164 -28.17 1.29 -4.01
N GLY A 165 -28.19 1.62 -2.71
CA GLY A 165 -27.04 1.46 -1.83
C GLY A 165 -26.55 0.01 -1.75
N GLN A 166 -27.47 -0.94 -1.58
CA GLN A 166 -27.14 -2.37 -1.50
C GLN A 166 -26.54 -2.90 -2.81
N LYS A 167 -27.11 -2.52 -3.96
CA LYS A 167 -26.56 -2.91 -5.26
C LYS A 167 -25.14 -2.38 -5.49
N GLN A 168 -24.88 -1.12 -5.11
CA GLN A 168 -23.57 -0.51 -5.28
C GLN A 168 -22.50 -1.18 -4.39
N LEU A 169 -22.86 -1.51 -3.14
CA LEU A 169 -21.95 -2.23 -2.23
C LEU A 169 -21.62 -3.64 -2.75
N GLN A 170 -22.60 -4.34 -3.33
CA GLN A 170 -22.39 -5.67 -3.91
C GLN A 170 -21.52 -5.63 -5.18
N SER A 171 -21.73 -4.67 -6.08
CA SER A 171 -20.92 -4.57 -7.30
C SER A 171 -19.46 -4.26 -6.98
N THR A 172 -19.20 -3.25 -6.15
CA THR A 172 -17.83 -2.86 -5.76
C THR A 172 -17.12 -3.96 -4.97
N SER A 173 -17.82 -4.68 -4.09
CA SER A 173 -17.19 -5.78 -3.33
C SER A 173 -16.83 -6.97 -4.22
N VAL A 174 -17.69 -7.35 -5.16
CA VAL A 174 -17.41 -8.43 -6.12
C VAL A 174 -16.25 -8.05 -7.05
N GLU A 175 -16.22 -6.82 -7.56
CA GLU A 175 -15.16 -6.31 -8.42
C GLU A 175 -13.80 -6.28 -7.70
N ASN A 176 -13.76 -5.74 -6.48
CA ASN A 176 -12.54 -5.72 -5.66
C ASN A 176 -12.04 -7.14 -5.34
N GLN A 177 -12.95 -8.08 -5.04
CA GLN A 177 -12.56 -9.47 -4.79
C GLN A 177 -11.99 -10.14 -6.05
N ALA A 178 -12.56 -9.86 -7.22
CA ALA A 178 -12.04 -10.36 -8.49
C ALA A 178 -10.64 -9.79 -8.79
N GLU A 179 -10.43 -8.50 -8.52
CA GLU A 179 -9.12 -7.84 -8.67
C GLU A 179 -8.06 -8.43 -7.73
N ILE A 180 -8.37 -8.62 -6.44
CA ILE A 180 -7.45 -9.25 -5.47
C ILE A 180 -7.08 -10.66 -5.92
N LYS A 181 -8.04 -11.46 -6.42
CA LYS A 181 -7.76 -12.79 -6.95
C LYS A 181 -6.83 -12.73 -8.15
N ARG A 182 -7.03 -11.80 -9.08
CA ARG A 182 -6.15 -11.60 -10.25
C ARG A 182 -4.74 -11.24 -9.83
N LEU A 183 -4.58 -10.32 -8.86
CA LEU A 183 -3.28 -9.92 -8.33
C LEU A 183 -2.54 -11.08 -7.64
N ARG A 184 -3.26 -11.92 -6.86
CA ARG A 184 -2.67 -13.12 -6.25
C ARG A 184 -2.14 -14.10 -7.30
N ILE A 185 -2.94 -14.40 -8.33
CA ILE A 185 -2.52 -15.29 -9.42
C ILE A 185 -1.30 -14.72 -10.15
N ALA A 186 -1.26 -13.41 -10.41
CA ALA A 186 -0.12 -12.77 -11.04
C ALA A 186 1.15 -12.86 -10.16
N ASN A 187 1.02 -12.66 -8.85
CA ASN A 187 2.13 -12.75 -7.91
C ASN A 187 2.66 -14.19 -7.79
N GLU A 188 1.77 -15.18 -7.68
CA GLU A 188 2.14 -16.61 -7.68
C GLU A 188 2.91 -17.01 -8.95
N ARG A 189 2.46 -16.53 -10.12
CA ARG A 189 3.18 -16.74 -11.39
C ARG A 189 4.57 -16.10 -11.37
N ALA A 190 4.68 -14.85 -10.91
CA ALA A 190 5.96 -14.16 -10.81
C ALA A 190 6.93 -14.89 -9.86
N LYS A 191 6.42 -15.40 -8.72
CA LYS A 191 7.19 -16.19 -7.77
C LYS A 191 7.70 -17.49 -8.38
N ALA A 192 6.84 -18.22 -9.11
CA ALA A 192 7.25 -19.44 -9.80
C ALA A 192 8.34 -19.16 -10.85
N ILE A 193 8.20 -18.07 -11.63
CA ILE A 193 9.22 -17.63 -12.59
C ILE A 193 10.54 -17.31 -11.89
N TYR A 194 10.49 -16.61 -10.75
CA TYR A 194 11.67 -16.29 -9.96
C TYR A 194 12.36 -17.55 -9.41
N GLU A 195 11.60 -18.51 -8.88
CA GLU A 195 12.13 -19.79 -8.39
C GLU A 195 12.75 -20.61 -9.52
N MET A 196 12.13 -20.64 -10.70
CA MET A 196 12.70 -21.28 -11.90
C MET A 196 13.99 -20.58 -12.34
N ALA A 197 14.01 -19.24 -12.40
CA ALA A 197 15.21 -18.48 -12.77
C ALA A 197 16.35 -18.66 -11.75
N ASN A 198 16.04 -18.72 -10.45
CA ASN A 198 17.00 -19.00 -9.40
C ASN A 198 17.55 -20.43 -9.49
N THR A 199 16.69 -21.41 -9.77
CA THR A 199 17.11 -22.80 -10.03
C THR A 199 18.02 -22.88 -11.26
N LEU A 200 17.63 -22.25 -12.36
CA LEU A 200 18.43 -22.20 -13.59
C LEU A 200 19.79 -21.52 -13.37
N SER A 201 19.80 -20.39 -12.65
CA SER A 201 21.03 -19.68 -12.25
C SER A 201 21.92 -20.53 -11.34
N SER A 202 21.33 -21.37 -10.48
CA SER A 202 22.07 -22.33 -9.65
C SER A 202 22.63 -23.50 -10.45
N THR A 203 21.97 -23.90 -11.54
CA THR A 203 22.46 -24.96 -12.46
C THR A 203 23.52 -24.47 -13.45
N LEU A 204 23.63 -23.15 -13.68
CA LEU A 204 24.83 -22.54 -14.25
C LEU A 204 25.97 -22.76 -13.25
N ASN A 205 26.70 -23.87 -13.42
CA ASN A 205 27.83 -24.24 -12.58
C ASN A 205 28.80 -23.05 -12.48
N TYR A 206 28.79 -22.34 -11.36
CA TYR A 206 29.59 -21.12 -11.15
C TYR A 206 31.08 -21.38 -11.39
N ARG A 207 31.56 -22.62 -11.20
CA ARG A 207 32.93 -23.02 -11.55
C ARG A 207 33.21 -22.90 -13.06
N LYS A 208 32.21 -23.15 -13.91
CA LYS A 208 32.29 -22.99 -15.36
C LYS A 208 32.41 -21.51 -15.75
N VAL A 209 31.67 -20.63 -15.06
CA VAL A 209 31.77 -19.17 -15.26
C VAL A 209 33.13 -18.65 -14.80
N LEU A 210 33.58 -19.02 -13.60
CA LEU A 210 34.89 -18.64 -13.07
C LEU A 210 36.04 -19.14 -13.96
N ARG A 211 35.97 -20.39 -14.44
CA ARG A 211 36.95 -20.95 -15.37
C ARG A 211 37.00 -20.16 -16.69
N ALA A 212 35.85 -19.83 -17.26
CA ALA A 212 35.80 -19.02 -18.48
C ALA A 212 36.39 -17.61 -18.28
N MET A 213 36.21 -17.00 -17.11
CA MET A 213 36.84 -15.70 -16.78
C MET A 213 38.37 -15.80 -16.68
N VAL A 214 38.90 -16.84 -16.01
CA VAL A 214 40.35 -17.09 -15.98
C VAL A 214 40.90 -17.31 -17.38
N ASP A 215 40.17 -18.05 -18.21
CA ASP A 215 40.55 -18.29 -19.60
C ASP A 215 40.62 -16.99 -20.42
N LEU A 216 39.63 -16.10 -20.25
CA LEU A 216 39.60 -14.78 -20.89
C LEU A 216 40.75 -13.87 -20.40
N ALA A 217 40.98 -13.82 -19.09
CA ALA A 217 42.07 -13.04 -18.50
C ALA A 217 43.44 -13.50 -19.03
N TYR A 218 43.64 -14.82 -19.11
CA TYR A 218 44.86 -15.39 -19.69
C TYR A 218 45.01 -15.04 -21.17
N MET A 219 43.93 -15.15 -21.96
CA MET A 219 43.95 -14.78 -23.38
C MET A 219 44.32 -13.30 -23.56
N ALA A 220 43.72 -12.40 -22.79
CA ALA A 220 44.02 -10.97 -22.82
C ALA A 220 45.50 -10.67 -22.48
N LEU A 221 46.02 -11.27 -21.41
CA LEU A 221 47.43 -11.12 -21.02
C LEU A 221 48.39 -11.65 -22.09
N SER A 222 48.05 -12.77 -22.72
CA SER A 222 48.85 -13.34 -23.82
C SER A 222 48.81 -12.50 -25.10
N GLU A 223 47.77 -11.70 -25.32
CA GLU A 223 47.69 -10.78 -26.47
C GLU A 223 48.53 -9.51 -26.23
N VAL A 224 48.55 -9.00 -25.00
CA VAL A 224 49.40 -7.88 -24.60
C VAL A 224 50.89 -8.23 -24.79
N ASP A 225 51.30 -9.44 -24.40
CA ASP A 225 52.65 -9.98 -24.62
C ASP A 225 53.05 -9.96 -26.10
N LYS A 226 52.15 -10.41 -27.00
CA LYS A 226 52.39 -10.44 -28.45
C LYS A 226 52.51 -9.05 -29.07
N ARG A 227 51.82 -8.04 -28.53
CA ARG A 227 51.88 -6.66 -29.04
C ARG A 227 53.14 -5.91 -28.61
N GLN A 228 53.78 -6.29 -27.50
CA GLN A 228 54.94 -5.58 -26.93
C GLN A 228 56.32 -6.05 -27.43
N ASN A 229 56.40 -6.72 -28.59
CA ASN A 229 57.62 -7.15 -29.32
C ASN A 229 58.93 -6.49 -28.83
N GLY A 230 59.59 -7.11 -27.83
CA GLY A 230 60.98 -6.83 -27.47
C GLY A 230 61.24 -5.90 -26.28
N THR A 231 60.24 -5.36 -25.57
CA THR A 231 60.48 -4.49 -24.39
C THR A 231 59.85 -5.03 -23.09
N GLY A 232 60.40 -6.14 -22.60
CA GLY A 232 60.63 -6.29 -21.15
C GLY A 232 59.69 -7.16 -20.31
N VAL A 233 58.49 -7.54 -20.74
CA VAL A 233 57.62 -8.44 -19.93
C VAL A 233 57.11 -9.58 -20.79
N ARG A 234 57.75 -10.75 -20.67
CA ARG A 234 57.30 -11.97 -21.35
C ARG A 234 56.28 -12.70 -20.49
N PHE A 235 55.05 -12.82 -20.95
CA PHE A 235 54.06 -13.68 -20.30
C PHE A 235 54.34 -15.13 -20.69
N ASP A 236 54.77 -15.95 -19.73
CA ASP A 236 55.12 -17.35 -19.99
C ASP A 236 53.88 -18.14 -20.44
N ARG A 237 54.04 -18.98 -21.47
CA ARG A 237 53.00 -19.91 -21.92
C ARG A 237 52.64 -20.95 -20.85
N GLY A 238 53.50 -21.12 -19.85
CA GLY A 238 53.26 -21.95 -18.66
C GLY A 238 52.61 -21.20 -17.49
N ALA A 239 52.20 -19.94 -17.63
CA ALA A 239 51.62 -19.19 -16.51
C ALA A 239 50.35 -19.85 -15.97
N VAL A 240 50.22 -19.86 -14.65
CA VAL A 240 49.16 -20.54 -13.90
C VAL A 240 48.12 -19.51 -13.47
N GLY A 241 46.85 -19.80 -13.72
CA GLY A 241 45.72 -18.99 -13.26
C GLY A 241 44.86 -19.77 -12.29
N MET A 242 44.44 -19.17 -11.18
CA MET A 242 43.67 -19.84 -10.13
C MET A 242 42.62 -18.89 -9.57
N VAL A 243 41.49 -19.43 -9.14
CA VAL A 243 40.45 -18.74 -8.37
C VAL A 243 40.26 -19.50 -7.06
N LEU A 244 40.40 -18.76 -5.98
CA LEU A 244 40.33 -19.23 -4.61
C LEU A 244 39.09 -18.62 -3.96
N LEU A 245 38.18 -19.43 -3.42
CA LEU A 245 36.98 -18.94 -2.72
C LEU A 245 36.97 -19.41 -1.27
N PHE A 246 36.35 -18.61 -0.40
CA PHE A 246 36.19 -18.98 1.00
C PHE A 246 35.33 -20.23 1.18
N GLU A 247 35.73 -21.12 2.11
CA GLU A 247 35.03 -22.37 2.37
C GLU A 247 33.93 -22.19 3.43
N GLY A 248 32.66 -22.19 2.97
CA GLY A 248 31.48 -22.15 3.83
C GLY A 248 30.95 -20.74 4.10
N LYS A 249 29.67 -20.63 4.47
CA LYS A 249 29.03 -19.33 4.75
C LYS A 249 29.62 -18.71 6.02
N GLY A 250 30.27 -17.55 5.87
CA GLY A 250 30.77 -16.74 7.00
C GLY A 250 32.12 -17.19 7.57
N ARG A 251 32.83 -18.11 6.91
CA ARG A 251 34.20 -18.50 7.26
C ARG A 251 35.19 -17.80 6.35
N THR A 252 36.19 -17.14 6.94
CA THR A 252 37.23 -16.39 6.23
C THR A 252 38.64 -16.94 6.50
N ASP A 253 38.72 -18.09 7.16
CA ASP A 253 39.97 -18.72 7.61
C ASP A 253 40.63 -19.57 6.51
N LYS A 254 39.85 -20.10 5.57
CA LYS A 254 40.34 -21.03 4.55
C LYS A 254 39.83 -20.70 3.16
N LEU A 255 40.74 -20.77 2.19
CA LEU A 255 40.46 -20.63 0.77
C LEU A 255 40.60 -21.96 0.07
N LYS A 256 39.58 -22.31 -0.71
CA LYS A 256 39.59 -23.49 -1.57
C LYS A 256 39.80 -23.08 -3.01
N MET A 257 40.63 -23.82 -3.72
CA MET A 257 40.75 -23.65 -5.16
C MET A 257 39.50 -24.17 -5.88
N VAL A 258 38.84 -23.31 -6.63
CA VAL A 258 37.53 -23.62 -7.26
C VAL A 258 37.58 -23.65 -8.79
N ALA A 259 38.47 -22.87 -9.39
CA ALA A 259 38.73 -22.89 -10.82
C ALA A 259 40.21 -22.55 -11.08
N GLY A 260 40.73 -22.98 -12.22
CA GLY A 260 42.09 -22.63 -12.63
C GLY A 260 42.43 -23.09 -14.04
N ARG A 261 43.56 -22.61 -14.54
CA ARG A 261 44.13 -22.85 -15.86
C ARG A 261 45.62 -23.15 -15.71
N ASN A 262 46.11 -24.14 -16.46
CA ASN A 262 47.47 -24.68 -16.33
C ASN A 262 47.79 -25.19 -14.90
N VAL A 263 46.77 -25.63 -14.18
CA VAL A 263 46.90 -26.17 -12.83
C VAL A 263 46.89 -27.70 -12.91
N PRO A 264 47.82 -28.42 -12.25
CA PRO A 264 47.83 -29.87 -12.21
C PRO A 264 46.66 -30.39 -11.37
N ARG A 265 46.17 -31.59 -11.68
CA ARG A 265 45.04 -32.22 -10.98
C ARG A 265 45.25 -32.35 -9.46
N ILE A 266 46.50 -32.44 -9.00
CA ILE A 266 46.82 -32.53 -7.57
C ILE A 266 46.49 -31.25 -6.79
N ASP A 267 46.43 -30.11 -7.48
CA ASP A 267 46.09 -28.82 -6.89
C ASP A 267 44.58 -28.53 -6.96
N GLU A 268 43.83 -29.28 -7.76
CA GLU A 268 42.38 -29.10 -7.90
C GLU A 268 41.67 -29.42 -6.57
N GLY A 269 41.03 -28.41 -5.98
CA GLY A 269 40.30 -28.56 -4.72
C GLY A 269 41.17 -28.47 -3.47
N THR A 270 42.47 -28.19 -3.61
CA THR A 270 43.37 -27.88 -2.48
C THR A 270 42.84 -26.67 -1.71
N THR A 271 42.94 -26.75 -0.38
CA THR A 271 42.46 -25.73 0.54
C THR A 271 43.61 -25.23 1.39
N VAL A 272 43.79 -23.91 1.44
CA VAL A 272 44.90 -23.24 2.10
C VAL A 272 44.39 -22.28 3.18
N PRO A 273 45.10 -22.13 4.32
CA PRO A 273 44.76 -21.18 5.35
C PRO A 273 45.10 -19.74 4.94
N VAL A 274 44.29 -18.78 5.40
CA VAL A 274 44.43 -17.33 5.19
C VAL A 274 44.92 -16.65 6.47
N GLU A 275 46.04 -17.12 6.99
CA GLU A 275 46.58 -16.60 8.25
C GLU A 275 47.73 -15.61 7.99
N GLN A 276 48.56 -15.89 6.99
CA GLN A 276 49.77 -15.14 6.70
C GLN A 276 50.14 -15.23 5.21
N GLY A 277 51.10 -14.42 4.79
CA GLY A 277 51.59 -14.40 3.41
C GLY A 277 50.78 -13.52 2.46
N VAL A 278 50.99 -13.72 1.17
CA VAL A 278 50.45 -12.88 0.08
C VAL A 278 48.93 -12.95 0.02
N LEU A 279 48.34 -14.13 0.24
CA LEU A 279 46.89 -14.32 0.23
C LEU A 279 46.20 -13.52 1.34
N ALA A 280 46.75 -13.59 2.57
CA ALA A 280 46.23 -12.83 3.71
C ALA A 280 46.36 -11.32 3.46
N GLN A 281 47.50 -10.86 2.94
CA GLN A 281 47.69 -9.43 2.64
C GLN A 281 46.71 -8.91 1.60
N ALA A 282 46.46 -9.66 0.52
CA ALA A 282 45.52 -9.26 -0.52
C ALA A 282 44.08 -9.16 0.00
N ILE A 283 43.69 -10.07 0.91
CA ILE A 283 42.36 -10.04 1.55
C ILE A 283 42.25 -8.89 2.55
N TYR A 284 43.23 -8.70 3.45
CA TYR A 284 43.16 -7.67 4.49
C TYR A 284 43.27 -6.26 3.94
N LYS A 285 44.14 -6.03 2.95
CA LYS A 285 44.28 -4.72 2.29
C LYS A 285 43.20 -4.47 1.25
N ALA A 286 42.56 -5.54 0.78
CA ALA A 286 41.55 -5.49 -0.27
C ALA A 286 42.06 -4.81 -1.57
N GLU A 287 43.34 -5.02 -1.87
CA GLU A 287 44.09 -4.49 -3.03
C GLU A 287 44.90 -5.62 -3.69
N ALA A 288 45.25 -5.44 -4.97
CA ALA A 288 46.10 -6.39 -5.68
C ALA A 288 47.54 -6.35 -5.17
N ILE A 289 48.08 -7.51 -4.82
CA ILE A 289 49.45 -7.69 -4.31
C ILE A 289 50.29 -8.42 -5.33
N ILE A 290 51.47 -7.87 -5.62
CA ILE A 290 52.48 -8.49 -6.48
C ILE A 290 53.57 -9.08 -5.58
N SER A 291 53.89 -10.36 -5.77
CA SER A 291 54.99 -11.04 -5.08
C SER A 291 55.99 -11.57 -6.09
N ASN A 292 57.28 -11.36 -5.84
CA ASN A 292 58.39 -11.86 -6.65
C ASN A 292 59.03 -13.13 -6.05
N ASP A 293 58.43 -13.69 -5.01
CA ASP A 293 58.90 -14.93 -4.38
C ASP A 293 57.73 -15.75 -3.81
N PRO A 294 56.76 -16.16 -4.66
CA PRO A 294 55.62 -16.96 -4.21
C PRO A 294 56.05 -18.36 -3.75
N GLN A 295 57.23 -18.82 -4.15
CA GLN A 295 57.78 -20.13 -3.80
C GLN A 295 58.10 -20.23 -2.32
N ASN A 296 58.38 -19.11 -1.65
CA ASN A 296 58.71 -19.08 -0.23
C ASN A 296 57.50 -18.84 0.69
N ASP A 297 56.33 -18.52 0.13
CA ASP A 297 55.12 -18.22 0.88
C ASP A 297 54.50 -19.49 1.52
N PRO A 298 54.20 -19.49 2.84
CA PRO A 298 53.70 -20.67 3.56
C PRO A 298 52.38 -21.23 3.02
N SER A 299 51.48 -20.36 2.55
CA SER A 299 50.17 -20.77 2.04
C SER A 299 50.26 -21.17 0.57
N LEU A 300 51.11 -20.50 -0.23
CA LEU A 300 51.25 -20.82 -1.67
C LEU A 300 52.08 -22.08 -1.94
N LYS A 301 53.02 -22.44 -1.05
CA LYS A 301 53.81 -23.69 -1.14
C LYS A 301 52.96 -24.96 -1.21
N GLN A 302 51.71 -24.89 -0.78
CA GLN A 302 50.77 -26.02 -0.81
C GLN A 302 50.31 -26.37 -2.24
N PHE A 303 50.50 -25.45 -3.20
CA PHE A 303 50.19 -25.70 -4.61
C PHE A 303 51.44 -26.14 -5.36
N ALA A 304 51.40 -27.33 -5.95
CA ALA A 304 52.48 -27.87 -6.78
C ALA A 304 52.77 -26.97 -7.99
N SER A 305 51.73 -26.35 -8.57
CA SER A 305 51.84 -25.40 -9.69
C SER A 305 52.63 -24.13 -9.37
N LEU A 306 52.69 -23.73 -8.10
CA LEU A 306 53.35 -22.48 -7.70
C LEU A 306 54.83 -22.66 -7.36
N GLN A 307 55.33 -23.91 -7.25
CA GLN A 307 56.71 -24.20 -6.86
C GLN A 307 57.77 -23.64 -7.82
N GLN A 308 57.43 -23.48 -9.10
CA GLN A 308 58.35 -22.91 -10.11
C GLN A 308 57.99 -21.46 -10.48
N THR A 309 57.00 -20.87 -9.82
CA THR A 309 56.52 -19.52 -10.14
C THR A 309 57.49 -18.48 -9.59
N ARG A 310 57.97 -17.54 -10.43
CA ARG A 310 58.87 -16.46 -9.99
C ARG A 310 58.14 -15.19 -9.58
N SER A 311 56.97 -14.96 -10.13
CA SER A 311 56.17 -13.77 -9.82
C SER A 311 54.70 -14.11 -9.85
N LEU A 312 53.94 -13.56 -8.91
CA LEU A 312 52.50 -13.76 -8.76
C LEU A 312 51.84 -12.39 -8.61
N VAL A 313 50.70 -12.21 -9.26
CA VAL A 313 49.75 -11.14 -8.94
C VAL A 313 48.53 -11.78 -8.30
N CYS A 314 48.18 -11.32 -7.10
CA CYS A 314 47.04 -11.81 -6.33
C CYS A 314 46.05 -10.66 -6.12
N ALA A 315 44.81 -10.80 -6.60
CA ALA A 315 43.82 -9.73 -6.55
C ALA A 315 42.53 -10.21 -5.87
N PRO A 316 41.93 -9.44 -4.95
CA PRO A 316 40.73 -9.86 -4.25
C PRO A 316 39.49 -9.82 -5.14
N LEU A 317 38.69 -10.88 -5.07
CA LEU A 317 37.39 -10.97 -5.73
C LEU A 317 36.32 -10.33 -4.85
N ARG A 318 35.94 -9.08 -5.17
CA ARG A 318 35.02 -8.27 -4.37
C ARG A 318 33.72 -7.94 -5.09
N ALA A 319 32.63 -7.86 -4.32
CA ALA A 319 31.42 -7.16 -4.74
C ALA A 319 31.03 -6.15 -3.66
N GLY A 320 31.18 -4.86 -3.96
CA GLY A 320 31.02 -3.81 -2.95
C GLY A 320 32.07 -3.92 -1.83
N PHE A 321 31.62 -4.03 -0.58
CA PHE A 321 32.50 -4.14 0.58
C PHE A 321 32.89 -5.58 0.93
N ASP A 322 32.23 -6.58 0.33
CA ASP A 322 32.44 -7.99 0.63
C ASP A 322 33.54 -8.60 -0.25
N THR A 323 34.43 -9.38 0.37
CA THR A 323 35.47 -10.16 -0.31
C THR A 323 35.08 -11.63 -0.31
N TYR A 324 34.94 -12.22 -1.50
CA TYR A 324 34.50 -13.61 -1.68
C TYR A 324 35.68 -14.58 -1.86
N GLY A 325 36.86 -14.05 -2.20
CA GLY A 325 38.02 -14.86 -2.56
C GLY A 325 39.14 -14.06 -3.21
N LEU A 326 40.01 -14.77 -3.94
CA LEU A 326 41.16 -14.27 -4.69
C LEU A 326 41.22 -14.88 -6.10
#